data_AF-A0A2E7K336-F1
#
_entry.id   AF-A0A2E7K336-F1
#
_cell.length_a   1.000
_cell.length_b   1.000
_cell.length_c   1.000
_cell.angle_alpha   90.00
_cell.angle_beta   90.00
_cell.angle_gamma   90.00
#
_symmetry.space_group_name_H-M   'P 1'
#
loop_
_entity.id
_entity.type
_entity.pdbx_description
1 polymer ?
#
loop_
_entity_poly.entity_id
_entity_poly.type
_entity_poly.pdbx_seq_one_letter_code
_entity_poly.pdbx_strand_id
1 'polypeptide(L)'
;MSVQDGRKLQLQVGDGNAPVEGFSTIGSLQVSALDVRLEPHDASHAGSGPWRKLHAVGGQRHVRVEGDGLFANEAAEALLRSYALGGVRANYVLRFGNGEVLEAP
;
A
#
# COMPACT_ATOMS: atom_id res chain seq x y z
N MET A 1 -20.40 19.21 0.96
CA MET A 1 -19.11 18.50 1.01
C MET A 1 -18.83 18.15 2.45
N SER A 2 -18.89 16.87 2.81
CA SER A 2 -18.43 16.41 4.13
C SER A 2 -16.91 16.32 4.08
N VAL A 3 -16.24 17.01 5.01
CA VAL A 3 -14.81 16.82 5.24
C VAL A 3 -14.62 15.41 5.81
N GLN A 4 -13.76 14.61 5.19
CA GLN A 4 -13.43 13.27 5.66
C GLN A 4 -12.07 13.27 6.35
N ASP A 5 -11.96 12.50 7.44
CA ASP A 5 -10.68 12.26 8.10
C ASP A 5 -9.89 11.21 7.32
N GLY A 6 -9.04 11.67 6.41
CA GLY A 6 -8.16 10.80 5.60
C GLY A 6 -6.97 10.23 6.38
N ARG A 7 -6.82 10.54 7.67
CA ARG A 7 -5.66 10.13 8.47
C ARG A 7 -5.90 8.82 9.21
N LYS A 8 -7.15 8.43 9.47
CA LYS A 8 -7.44 7.20 10.21
C LYS A 8 -7.70 6.05 9.24
N LEU A 9 -6.89 5.01 9.35
CA LEU A 9 -7.09 3.76 8.62
C LEU A 9 -6.89 2.55 9.53
N GLN A 10 -7.44 1.41 9.12
CA GLN A 10 -7.13 0.12 9.70
C GLN A 10 -6.19 -0.63 8.76
N LEU A 11 -5.11 -1.19 9.32
CA LEU A 11 -4.17 -2.04 8.61
C LEU A 11 -4.53 -3.51 8.83
N GLN A 12 -4.56 -4.27 7.74
CA GLN A 12 -4.67 -5.73 7.75
C GLN A 12 -3.53 -6.35 6.95
N VAL A 13 -3.12 -7.56 7.32
CA VAL A 13 -2.10 -8.35 6.62
C VAL A 13 -2.67 -9.71 6.25
N GLY A 14 -2.37 -10.14 5.02
CA GLY A 14 -2.73 -11.43 4.47
C GLY A 14 -1.79 -12.54 4.94
N ASP A 15 -2.30 -13.77 4.93
CA ASP A 15 -1.55 -14.99 5.24
C ASP A 15 -0.81 -15.57 4.03
N GLY A 16 -0.94 -14.97 2.84
CA GLY A 16 -0.29 -15.42 1.60
C GLY A 16 -0.78 -16.77 1.09
N ASN A 17 -1.84 -17.33 1.65
CA ASN A 17 -2.38 -18.63 1.24
C ASN A 17 -3.16 -18.51 -0.07
N ALA A 18 -3.08 -19.54 -0.91
CA ALA A 18 -3.84 -19.68 -2.15
C ALA A 18 -4.70 -20.96 -2.11
N PRO A 19 -5.94 -20.97 -2.62
CA PRO A 19 -6.58 -19.94 -3.45
C PRO A 19 -7.36 -18.86 -2.69
N VAL A 20 -7.59 -19.04 -1.39
CA VAL A 20 -8.29 -18.07 -0.53
C VAL A 20 -7.30 -17.58 0.51
N GLU A 21 -7.03 -16.29 0.50
CA GLU A 21 -6.16 -15.62 1.45
C GLU A 21 -6.97 -15.08 2.64
N GLY A 22 -6.49 -15.35 3.85
CA GLY A 22 -7.06 -14.82 5.09
C GLY A 22 -6.39 -13.51 5.50
N PHE A 23 -7.19 -12.49 5.81
CA PHE A 23 -6.67 -11.19 6.30
C PHE A 23 -6.86 -11.06 7.81
N SER A 24 -5.76 -10.78 8.50
CA SER A 24 -5.72 -10.52 9.94
C SER A 24 -5.57 -9.03 10.20
N THR A 25 -6.32 -8.49 11.17
CA THR A 25 -6.22 -7.07 11.54
C THR A 25 -4.97 -6.84 12.36
N ILE A 26 -4.10 -5.94 11.89
CA ILE A 26 -2.90 -5.52 12.61
C ILE A 26 -3.24 -4.45 13.65
N GLY A 27 -4.02 -3.44 13.25
CA GLY A 27 -4.30 -2.32 14.14
C GLY A 27 -4.86 -1.10 13.43
N SER A 28 -4.98 -0.01 14.19
CA SER A 28 -5.33 1.31 13.66
C SER A 28 -4.06 2.13 13.42
N LEU A 29 -4.06 2.89 12.34
CA LEU A 29 -2.97 3.78 11.94
C LEU A 29 -3.51 5.20 11.76
N GLN A 30 -2.79 6.15 12.34
CA GLN A 30 -2.90 7.58 12.11
C GLN A 30 -1.82 7.96 11.09
N VAL A 31 -2.20 8.07 9.81
CA VAL A 31 -1.31 8.41 8.71
C VAL A 31 -0.80 9.84 8.86
N SER A 32 0.53 9.98 8.87
CA SER A 32 1.24 11.25 8.85
C SER A 32 1.61 11.66 7.41
N ALA A 33 1.92 10.69 6.54
CA ALA A 33 2.20 10.89 5.12
C ALA A 33 1.72 9.73 4.25
N LEU A 34 1.21 10.06 3.06
CA LEU A 34 0.87 9.11 2.00
C LEU A 34 1.45 9.66 0.68
N ASP A 35 2.43 8.97 0.11
CA ASP A 35 3.04 9.32 -1.17
C ASP A 35 2.68 8.26 -2.22
N VAL A 36 2.17 8.72 -3.36
CA VAL A 36 1.86 7.86 -4.51
C VAL A 36 2.69 8.35 -5.68
N ARG A 37 3.67 7.54 -6.07
CA ARG A 37 4.55 7.84 -7.18
C ARG A 37 4.22 6.94 -8.36
N LEU A 38 4.04 7.57 -9.51
CA LEU A 38 3.99 6.90 -10.80
C LEU A 38 5.23 7.32 -11.58
N GLU A 39 6.06 6.35 -11.94
CA GLU A 39 7.23 6.60 -12.75
C GLU A 39 6.92 6.19 -14.20
N PRO A 40 6.55 7.14 -15.08
CA PRO A 40 6.27 6.81 -16.48
C PRO A 40 7.56 6.36 -17.16
N HIS A 41 7.48 5.25 -17.90
CA HIS A 41 8.60 4.75 -18.68
C HIS A 41 8.73 5.52 -20.00
N ASP A 42 9.95 5.95 -20.34
CA ASP A 42 10.26 6.55 -21.64
C ASP A 42 10.38 5.46 -22.70
N ALA A 43 9.59 5.57 -23.75
CA ALA A 43 9.56 4.65 -24.88
C ALA A 43 10.07 5.30 -26.18
N SER A 44 10.85 6.38 -26.08
CA SER A 44 11.43 7.07 -27.23
C SER A 44 12.39 6.16 -27.99
N HIS A 45 12.27 6.15 -29.31
CA HIS A 45 13.09 5.40 -30.25
C HIS A 45 13.51 6.31 -31.41
N ALA A 46 14.42 5.85 -32.28
CA ALA A 46 15.00 6.64 -33.37
C ALA A 46 13.96 7.26 -34.34
N GLY A 47 12.73 6.75 -34.37
CA GLY A 47 11.63 7.26 -35.20
C GLY A 47 10.60 8.14 -34.45
N SER A 48 10.83 8.46 -33.18
CA SER A 48 9.85 9.17 -32.34
C SER A 48 9.67 10.65 -32.67
N GLY A 49 10.50 11.23 -33.56
CA GLY A 49 10.49 12.65 -33.88
C GLY A 49 11.04 13.50 -32.73
N PRO A 50 10.74 14.82 -32.68
CA PRO A 50 11.35 15.73 -31.71
C PRO A 50 10.77 15.63 -30.29
N TRP A 51 9.71 14.86 -30.07
CA TRP A 51 9.00 14.77 -28.79
C TRP A 51 9.22 13.42 -28.10
N ARG A 52 9.34 13.48 -26.77
CA ARG A 52 9.45 12.27 -25.94
C ARG A 52 8.14 11.48 -25.96
N LYS A 53 8.24 10.17 -26.19
CA LYS A 53 7.11 9.23 -26.12
C LYS A 53 7.08 8.59 -24.73
N LEU A 54 6.12 8.98 -23.90
CA LEU A 54 5.93 8.38 -22.57
C LEU A 54 4.84 7.31 -22.61
N HIS A 55 5.11 6.13 -22.03
CA HIS A 55 4.13 5.07 -21.85
C HIS A 55 3.58 5.10 -20.42
N ALA A 56 2.33 5.53 -20.25
CA ALA A 56 1.68 5.64 -18.93
C ALA A 56 1.35 4.27 -18.29
N VAL A 57 1.31 3.19 -19.07
CA VAL A 57 0.79 1.87 -18.64
C VAL A 57 1.90 0.87 -18.27
N GLY A 58 3.18 1.21 -18.46
CA GLY A 58 4.32 0.35 -18.13
C GLY A 58 5.17 0.81 -16.94
N GLY A 59 4.78 1.89 -16.28
CA GLY A 59 5.53 2.49 -15.17
C GLY A 59 5.38 1.73 -13.85
N GLN A 60 6.45 1.69 -13.05
CA GLN A 60 6.34 1.22 -11.67
C GLN A 60 5.49 2.19 -10.86
N ARG A 61 4.61 1.63 -10.02
CA ARG A 61 3.76 2.38 -9.11
C ARG A 61 4.26 2.11 -7.71
N HIS A 62 4.66 3.16 -7.01
CA HIS A 62 5.10 3.09 -5.62
C HIS A 62 4.06 3.78 -4.76
N VAL A 63 3.67 3.10 -3.68
CA VAL A 63 2.86 3.68 -2.62
C VAL A 63 3.67 3.58 -1.34
N ARG A 64 3.87 4.72 -0.67
CA ARG A 64 4.51 4.78 0.66
C ARG A 64 3.50 5.35 1.65
N VAL A 65 3.30 4.61 2.74
CA VAL A 65 2.45 5.02 3.85
C VAL A 65 3.33 5.15 5.09
N GLU A 66 3.19 6.28 5.78
CA GLU A 66 3.84 6.53 7.06
C GLU A 66 2.79 6.95 8.08
N GLY A 67 2.94 6.45 9.29
CA GLY A 67 2.03 6.79 10.38
C GLY A 67 2.38 6.07 11.66
N ASP A 68 1.69 6.47 12.71
CA ASP A 68 1.77 5.89 14.05
C ASP A 68 0.44 5.25 14.41
N GLY A 69 0.45 4.22 15.24
CA GLY A 69 -0.74 3.42 15.43
C GLY A 69 -0.77 2.61 16.71
N LEU A 70 -1.90 1.95 16.93
CA LEU A 70 -2.10 1.00 18.02
C LEU A 70 -2.36 -0.37 17.43
N PHE A 71 -1.65 -1.37 17.94
CA PHE A 71 -1.90 -2.77 17.60
C PHE A 71 -3.25 -3.23 18.17
N ALA A 72 -3.94 -4.08 17.41
CA ALA A 72 -5.20 -4.67 17.85
C ALA A 72 -5.01 -5.62 19.04
N ASN A 73 -3.87 -6.32 19.08
CA ASN A 73 -3.48 -7.25 20.15
C ASN A 73 -1.99 -7.62 20.02
N GLU A 74 -1.47 -8.38 20.99
CA GLU A 74 -0.08 -8.86 21.03
C GLU A 74 0.28 -9.76 19.83
N ALA A 75 -0.65 -10.59 19.37
CA ALA A 75 -0.41 -11.47 18.21
C ALA A 75 -0.19 -10.67 16.92
N ALA A 76 -0.94 -9.59 16.71
CA ALA A 76 -0.78 -8.68 15.58
C ALA A 76 0.57 -7.96 15.60
N GLU A 77 1.01 -7.51 16.78
CA GLU A 77 2.34 -6.91 16.97
C GLU A 77 3.45 -7.92 16.65
N ALA A 78 3.36 -9.13 17.22
CA ALA A 78 4.33 -10.19 16.98
C ALA A 78 4.40 -10.59 15.51
N LEU A 79 3.24 -10.68 14.84
CA LEU A 79 3.14 -10.99 13.41
C LEU A 79 3.85 -9.92 12.58
N LEU A 80 3.48 -8.63 12.74
CA LEU A 80 4.08 -7.54 11.97
C LEU A 80 5.59 -7.44 12.22
N ARG A 81 6.04 -7.60 13.47
CA ARG A 81 7.46 -7.64 13.82
C ARG A 81 8.18 -8.77 13.10
N SER A 82 7.61 -9.98 13.11
CA SER A 82 8.23 -11.15 12.48
C SER A 82 8.38 -10.96 10.97
N TYR A 83 7.38 -10.36 10.31
CA TYR A 83 7.43 -10.07 8.88
C TYR A 83 8.48 -9.01 8.55
N ALA A 84 8.51 -7.93 9.32
CA ALA A 84 9.47 -6.84 9.13
C ALA A 84 10.92 -7.30 9.31
N LEU A 85 11.21 -8.07 10.36
CA LEU A 85 12.56 -8.56 10.64
C LEU A 85 12.96 -9.76 9.76
N GLY A 86 11.98 -10.53 9.29
CA GLY A 86 12.19 -11.68 8.41
C GLY A 86 12.32 -11.33 6.93
N GLY A 87 12.10 -10.06 6.54
CA GLY A 87 12.08 -9.66 5.13
C GLY A 87 10.94 -10.30 4.34
N VAL A 88 9.83 -10.61 5.01
CA VAL A 88 8.67 -11.27 4.41
C VAL A 88 7.84 -10.26 3.63
N ARG A 89 7.53 -10.59 2.37
CA ARG A 89 6.50 -9.90 1.59
C ARG A 89 5.15 -10.56 1.88
N ALA A 90 4.15 -9.75 2.16
CA ALA A 90 2.80 -10.17 2.44
C ALA A 90 1.84 -9.17 1.82
N ASN A 91 0.64 -9.62 1.48
CA ASN A 91 -0.38 -8.71 0.98
C ASN A 91 -0.93 -7.87 2.15
N TYR A 92 -1.12 -6.59 1.91
CA TYR A 92 -1.65 -5.63 2.88
C TYR A 92 -2.96 -5.03 2.38
N VAL A 93 -3.86 -4.79 3.33
CA VAL A 93 -5.12 -4.11 3.07
C VAL A 93 -5.23 -2.91 4.00
N LEU A 94 -5.38 -1.73 3.42
CA LEU A 94 -5.66 -0.49 4.12
C LEU A 94 -7.14 -0.17 3.98
N ARG A 95 -7.85 -0.08 5.11
CA ARG A 95 -9.27 0.29 5.14
C ARG A 95 -9.43 1.70 5.66
N PHE A 96 -10.01 2.56 4.84
CA PHE A 96 -10.27 3.95 5.18
C PHE A 96 -11.60 4.09 5.94
N GLY A 97 -11.73 5.15 6.74
CA GLY A 97 -12.95 5.40 7.52
C GLY A 97 -14.23 5.61 6.67
N ASN A 98 -14.09 5.84 5.36
CA ASN A 98 -15.19 5.95 4.41
C ASN A 98 -15.62 4.60 3.79
N GLY A 99 -14.96 3.50 4.16
CA GLY A 99 -15.22 2.16 3.63
C GLY A 99 -14.42 1.81 2.37
N GLU A 100 -13.64 2.74 1.82
CA GLU A 100 -12.72 2.44 0.72
C GLU A 100 -11.58 1.54 1.19
N VAL A 101 -11.06 0.76 0.25
CA VAL A 101 -10.03 -0.24 0.50
C VAL A 101 -8.91 -0.06 -0.52
N LEU A 102 -7.67 0.00 -0.03
CA LEU A 102 -6.48 -0.12 -0.86
C LEU A 102 -5.81 -1.46 -0.57
N GLU A 103 -5.62 -2.26 -1.62
CA GLU A 103 -4.91 -3.53 -1.56
C GLU A 103 -3.50 -3.33 -2.15
N ALA A 104 -2.48 -3.80 -1.44
CA ALA A 104 -1.09 -3.72 -1.84
C ALA A 104 -0.41 -5.09 -1.64
N PRO A 105 0.52 -5.49 -2.53
CA PRO A 105 1.33 -6.71 -2.35
C PRO A 105 2.50 -6.54 -1.38
#